data_AF-A0A7W0DDZ6-F1
#
_entry.id   AF-A0A7W0DDZ6-F1
#
_cell.length_a   1.000
_cell.length_b   1.000
_cell.length_c   1.000
_cell.angle_alpha   90.00
_cell.angle_beta   90.00
_cell.angle_gamma   90.00
#
_symmetry.space_group_name_H-M   'P 1'
#
loop_
_entity.id
_entity.type
_entity.pdbx_description
1 polymer ?
#
loop_
_entity_poly.entity_id
_entity_poly.type
_entity_poly.pdbx_seq_one_letter_code
_entity_poly.pdbx_strand_id
1 'polypeptide(L)'
;MKFGAIMQACRERAGLSQEQLAEKLNRSRSCISKLENDRKVPDAPTLLSWADITNSKDVVVAFFCGMDGLSIMQNVMGLVIG
;
A
#
# COMPACT_ATOMS: atom_id res chain seq x y z
N MET A 1 -10.32 -0.39 -7.39
CA MET A 1 -8.87 -0.05 -7.37
C MET A 1 -8.10 -1.35 -7.33
N LYS A 2 -7.00 -1.52 -8.09
CA LYS A 2 -6.20 -2.74 -8.01
C LYS A 2 -5.22 -2.66 -6.84
N PHE A 3 -4.89 -3.80 -6.23
CA PHE A 3 -4.08 -3.85 -5.02
C PHE A 3 -2.64 -3.37 -5.24
N GLY A 4 -2.02 -3.73 -6.36
CA GLY A 4 -0.69 -3.26 -6.72
C GLY A 4 -0.60 -1.73 -6.84
N ALA A 5 -1.64 -1.07 -7.35
CA ALA A 5 -1.69 0.38 -7.43
C ALA A 5 -1.75 1.05 -6.04
N ILE A 6 -2.41 0.42 -5.06
CA ILE A 6 -2.43 0.90 -3.66
C ILE A 6 -1.03 0.78 -3.06
N MET A 7 -0.34 -0.35 -3.28
CA MET A 7 1.02 -0.56 -2.82
C MET A 7 2.00 0.46 -3.43
N GLN A 8 1.87 0.75 -4.72
CA GLN A 8 2.61 1.80 -5.41
C GLN A 8 2.39 3.17 -4.77
N ALA A 9 1.13 3.55 -4.54
CA ALA A 9 0.80 4.84 -3.92
C ALA A 9 1.39 4.96 -2.50
N CYS A 10 1.38 3.87 -1.72
CA CYS A 10 2.01 3.86 -0.40
C CYS A 10 3.53 4.09 -0.49
N ARG A 11 4.22 3.44 -1.45
CA ARG A 11 5.65 3.64 -1.69
C ARG A 11 5.97 5.08 -2.09
N GLU A 12 5.22 5.64 -3.03
CA GLU A 12 5.45 7.00 -3.55
C GLU A 12 5.21 8.05 -2.46
N ARG A 13 4.17 7.87 -1.64
CA ARG A 13 3.91 8.74 -0.48
C ARG A 13 5.03 8.68 0.56
N ALA A 14 5.70 7.54 0.69
CA ALA A 14 6.88 7.38 1.54
C ALA A 14 8.17 7.97 0.91
N GLY A 15 8.11 8.53 -0.30
CA GLY A 15 9.25 9.14 -0.98
C GLY A 15 10.29 8.14 -1.48
N LEU A 16 9.92 6.87 -1.67
CA LEU A 16 10.83 5.79 -2.05
C LEU A 16 10.76 5.48 -3.55
N SER A 17 11.89 5.26 -4.20
CA SER A 17 11.93 4.60 -5.51
C SER A 17 11.66 3.08 -5.38
N GLN A 18 11.39 2.41 -6.51
CA GLN A 18 11.23 0.95 -6.50
C GLN A 18 12.53 0.25 -6.07
N GLU A 19 13.69 0.79 -6.46
CA GLU A 19 15.01 0.30 -6.07
C GLU A 19 15.22 0.42 -4.55
N GLN A 20 14.94 1.58 -3.96
CA GLN A 20 15.09 1.81 -2.53
C GLN A 20 14.18 0.92 -1.68
N LEU A 21 12.93 0.71 -2.11
CA LEU A 21 12.03 -0.21 -1.42
C LEU A 21 12.49 -1.67 -1.58
N ALA A 22 12.99 -2.05 -2.76
CA ALA A 22 13.51 -3.38 -3.01
C ALA A 22 14.69 -3.71 -2.08
N GLU A 23 15.61 -2.77 -1.89
CA GLU A 23 16.73 -2.90 -0.94
C GLU A 23 16.23 -3.12 0.49
N LYS A 24 15.28 -2.30 0.95
CA LYS A 24 14.70 -2.43 2.31
C LYS A 24 13.96 -3.75 2.53
N LEU A 25 13.34 -4.30 1.48
CA LEU A 25 12.63 -5.59 1.53
C LEU A 25 13.53 -6.79 1.24
N ASN A 26 14.81 -6.58 0.94
CA ASN A 26 15.73 -7.62 0.44
C ASN A 26 15.13 -8.39 -0.76
N ARG A 27 14.61 -7.65 -1.74
CA ARG A 27 14.02 -8.16 -2.99
C ARG A 27 14.67 -7.47 -4.19
N SER A 28 14.39 -7.97 -5.40
CA SER A 28 14.77 -7.27 -6.63
C SER A 28 13.77 -6.17 -6.98
N ARG A 29 14.24 -5.11 -7.64
CA ARG A 29 13.37 -4.05 -8.18
C ARG A 29 12.30 -4.59 -9.13
N SER A 30 12.62 -5.62 -9.92
CA SER A 30 11.62 -6.30 -10.77
C SER A 30 10.53 -6.98 -9.94
N CYS A 31 10.84 -7.49 -8.74
CA CYS A 31 9.82 -8.01 -7.84
C CYS A 31 8.85 -6.90 -7.41
N ILE A 32 9.36 -5.73 -7.01
CA ILE A 32 8.54 -4.56 -6.66
C ILE A 32 7.64 -4.14 -7.83
N SER A 33 8.21 -4.01 -9.03
CA SER A 33 7.43 -3.68 -10.24
C SER A 33 6.32 -4.71 -10.52
N LYS A 34 6.59 -6.01 -10.37
CA LYS A 34 5.57 -7.06 -10.57
C LYS A 34 4.46 -6.98 -9.53
N LEU A 35 4.78 -6.66 -8.28
CA LEU A 35 3.80 -6.47 -7.21
C LEU A 35 2.90 -5.25 -7.50
N GLU A 36 3.51 -4.12 -7.88
CA GLU A 36 2.77 -2.88 -8.18
C GLU A 36 1.86 -2.98 -9.41
N ASN A 37 2.20 -3.87 -10.35
CA ASN A 37 1.43 -4.09 -11.58
C ASN A 37 0.52 -5.33 -11.53
N ASP A 38 0.27 -5.89 -10.35
CA ASP A 38 -0.53 -7.10 -10.11
C ASP A 38 -0.08 -8.33 -10.94
N ARG A 39 1.19 -8.35 -11.38
CA ARG A 39 1.82 -9.50 -12.04
C ARG A 39 2.32 -10.54 -11.03
N LYS A 40 2.33 -10.18 -9.74
CA LYS A 40 2.65 -11.03 -8.61
C LYS A 40 1.81 -10.57 -7.41
N VAL A 41 1.31 -11.52 -6.63
CA VAL A 41 0.65 -11.25 -5.34
C VAL A 41 1.72 -11.30 -4.24
N PRO A 42 1.77 -10.33 -3.30
CA PRO A 42 2.69 -10.42 -2.17
C PRO A 42 2.23 -11.51 -1.20
N ASP A 43 3.19 -12.22 -0.62
CA ASP A 43 2.91 -13.02 0.58
C ASP A 43 2.65 -12.09 1.78
N ALA A 44 2.02 -12.62 2.83
CA ALA A 44 1.67 -11.84 4.02
C ALA A 44 2.91 -11.18 4.68
N PRO A 45 4.07 -11.85 4.84
CA PRO A 45 5.26 -11.20 5.37
C PRO A 45 5.74 -10.02 4.53
N THR A 46 5.76 -10.16 3.20
CA THR A 46 6.16 -9.07 2.28
C THR A 46 5.20 -7.90 2.41
N LEU A 47 3.89 -8.15 2.50
CA LEU A 47 2.90 -7.09 2.66
C LEU A 47 3.03 -6.34 3.99
N LEU A 48 3.27 -7.07 5.09
CA LEU A 48 3.46 -6.46 6.40
C LEU A 48 4.73 -5.60 6.42
N SER A 49 5.87 -6.13 5.96
CA SER A 49 7.11 -5.37 5.87
C SER A 49 6.99 -4.16 4.95
N TRP A 50 6.25 -4.29 3.84
CA TRP A 50 5.95 -3.16 2.97
C TRP A 50 5.21 -2.07 3.74
N ALA A 51 4.12 -2.43 4.42
CA ALA A 51 3.30 -1.50 5.20
C ALA A 51 4.08 -0.84 6.35
N ASP A 52 5.01 -1.56 6.98
CA ASP A 52 5.94 -1.02 7.97
C ASP A 52 6.86 0.04 7.34
N ILE A 53 7.54 -0.30 6.25
CA ILE A 53 8.50 0.59 5.57
C ILE A 53 7.82 1.86 5.05
N THR A 54 6.60 1.73 4.52
CA THR A 54 5.86 2.85 3.92
C THR A 54 4.92 3.55 4.91
N ASN A 55 4.93 3.15 6.19
CA ASN A 55 4.04 3.64 7.24
C ASN A 55 2.57 3.67 6.79
N SER A 56 2.06 2.53 6.33
CA SER A 56 0.74 2.41 5.68
C SER A 56 -0.06 1.19 6.14
N LYS A 57 0.09 0.80 7.42
CA LYS A 57 -0.68 -0.31 8.02
C LYS A 57 -2.18 -0.05 8.01
N ASP A 58 -2.56 1.19 8.29
CA ASP A 58 -3.92 1.70 8.22
C ASP A 58 -4.56 1.46 6.84
N VAL A 59 -3.82 1.74 5.77
CA VAL A 59 -4.28 1.51 4.39
C VAL A 59 -4.48 0.03 4.10
N VAL A 60 -3.56 -0.82 4.56
CA VAL A 60 -3.66 -2.28 4.37
C VAL A 60 -4.86 -2.85 5.15
N VAL A 61 -5.07 -2.40 6.39
CA VAL A 61 -6.24 -2.79 7.20
C VAL A 61 -7.53 -2.34 6.53
N ALA A 62 -7.61 -1.08 6.07
CA ALA A 62 -8.77 -0.56 5.37
C ALA A 62 -9.12 -1.38 4.13
N PHE A 63 -8.10 -1.75 3.34
CA PHE A 63 -8.27 -2.61 2.17
C PHE A 63 -8.86 -3.98 2.54
N PHE A 64 -8.33 -4.65 3.57
CA PHE A 64 -8.82 -5.97 4.00
C PHE A 64 -10.20 -5.94 4.66
N CYS A 65 -10.49 -4.89 5.42
CA CYS A 65 -11.82 -4.68 6.02
C CYS A 65 -12.89 -4.32 4.99
N GLY A 66 -12.52 -4.19 3.71
CA GLY A 66 -13.43 -3.76 2.65
C GLY A 66 -13.93 -2.33 2.86
N MET A 67 -13.23 -1.52 3.68
CA MET A 67 -13.48 -0.09 3.75
C MET A 67 -13.04 0.50 2.43
N ASP A 68 -14.01 0.77 1.56
CA ASP A 68 -13.76 1.56 0.37
C ASP A 68 -13.38 2.98 0.80
N GLY A 69 -12.37 3.54 0.13
CA GLY A 69 -11.89 4.88 0.44
C GLY A 69 -12.99 5.94 0.43
N LEU A 70 -14.08 5.71 -0.33
CA LEU A 70 -15.27 6.56 -0.34
C LEU A 70 -16.01 6.55 1.01
N SER A 71 -16.26 5.39 1.62
CA SER A 71 -16.89 5.32 2.95
C SER A 71 -16.02 5.98 4.02
N ILE A 72 -14.69 5.81 3.96
CA ILE A 72 -13.78 6.50 4.86
C ILE A 72 -13.88 8.02 4.65
N MET A 73 -13.83 8.49 3.40
CA MET A 73 -13.94 9.92 3.11
C MET A 73 -15.30 10.50 3.53
N GLN A 74 -16.39 9.77 3.34
CA GLN A 74 -17.72 10.17 3.79
C GLN A 74 -17.81 10.27 5.32
N ASN A 75 -17.28 9.28 6.04
CA ASN A 75 -17.26 9.31 7.51
C ASN A 75 -16.38 10.46 8.04
N VAL A 76 -15.22 10.69 7.42
CA VAL A 76 -14.35 11.82 7.78
C VAL A 76 -15.02 13.16 7.47
N MET A 77 -15.67 13.31 6.31
CA MET A 77 -16.44 14.53 5.99
C MET A 77 -17.58 14.75 6.99
N GLY A 78 -18.29 13.68 7.38
CA GLY A 78 -19.36 13.75 8.37
C GLY A 78 -18.89 14.23 9.75
N LEU A 79 -17.63 13.98 10.12
CA LEU A 79 -17.03 14.47 11.37
C LEU A 79 -16.55 15.93 11.29
N VAL A 80 -16.27 16.45 10.10
CA VAL A 80 -15.80 17.84 9.90
C VAL A 80 -16.99 18.79 9.70
N ILE A 81 -18.09 18.29 9.17
CA ILE A 81 -19.30 19.07 8.84
C ILE A 81 -20.39 18.88 9.94
N GLY A 82 -20.20 17.94 10.87
CA GLY A 82 -21.11 17.64 11.97
C GLY A 82 -20.76 18.35 13.27
#